data_AF-A0A841H7Y5-F1
#
_entry.id   AF-A0A841H7Y5-F1
#
_cell.length_a   1.000
_cell.length_b   1.000
_cell.length_c   1.000
_cell.angle_alpha   90.00
_cell.angle_beta   90.00
_cell.angle_gamma   90.00
#
_symmetry.space_group_name_H-M   'P 1'
#
loop_
_entity.id
_entity.type
_entity.pdbx_description
1 polymer ?
#
loop_
_entity_poly.entity_id
_entity_poly.type
_entity_poly.pdbx_seq_one_letter_code
_entity_poly.pdbx_strand_id
1 'polypeptide(L)'
;MAYGPRRRLSLPPEPDLTRGRLLVYYPDAELSDGAAEAESGGFFDVCNAPPWDTWVAMVTDLEAPEYQREQLISWVPDVFIPHVQRGIDVNPEECIVWLDESNTGFARLVAEDRARPG
;
A
#
# COMPACT_ATOMS: atom_id res chain seq x y z
N MET A 1 -37.24 -2.75 32.90
CA MET A 1 -36.75 -2.22 31.60
C MET A 1 -35.94 -3.33 30.94
N ALA A 2 -36.42 -3.91 29.85
CA ALA A 2 -35.72 -4.99 29.14
C ALA A 2 -34.95 -4.41 27.95
N TYR A 3 -33.66 -4.72 27.85
CA TYR A 3 -32.83 -4.39 26.68
C TYR A 3 -33.34 -5.14 25.46
N GLY A 4 -33.65 -4.42 24.38
CA GLY A 4 -34.06 -5.01 23.11
C GLY A 4 -32.94 -5.82 22.46
N PRO A 5 -33.27 -6.81 21.60
CA PRO A 5 -32.29 -7.69 20.98
C PRO A 5 -31.29 -6.89 20.13
N ARG A 6 -30.00 -7.17 20.31
CA ARG A 6 -28.93 -6.62 19.47
C ARG A 6 -29.16 -7.05 18.02
N ARG A 7 -29.45 -6.10 17.13
CA ARG A 7 -29.45 -6.35 15.68
C ARG A 7 -28.06 -6.83 15.28
N ARG A 8 -27.95 -8.08 14.82
CA ARG A 8 -26.75 -8.55 14.11
C ARG A 8 -26.74 -7.80 12.78
N LEU A 9 -25.84 -6.83 12.64
CA LEU A 9 -25.54 -6.24 11.34
C LEU A 9 -25.02 -7.38 10.47
N SER A 10 -25.67 -7.63 9.33
CA SER A 10 -25.08 -8.47 8.28
C SER A 10 -23.85 -7.74 7.80
N LEU A 11 -22.67 -8.33 8.00
CA LEU A 11 -21.48 -7.84 7.31
C LEU A 11 -21.75 -7.97 5.80
N PRO A 12 -21.32 -6.99 4.99
CA PRO A 12 -21.29 -7.19 3.55
C PRO A 12 -20.48 -8.45 3.24
N PRO A 13 -20.71 -9.09 2.08
CA PRO A 13 -19.88 -10.20 1.64
C PRO A 13 -18.40 -9.81 1.79
N GLU A 14 -17.59 -10.75 2.28
CA GLU A 14 -16.16 -10.51 2.47
C GLU A 14 -15.56 -10.06 1.12
N PRO A 15 -14.79 -8.96 1.09
CA PRO A 15 -14.16 -8.50 -0.14
C PRO A 15 -13.21 -9.58 -0.66
N ASP A 16 -13.19 -9.74 -1.98
CA ASP A 16 -12.27 -10.67 -2.63
C ASP A 16 -10.83 -10.13 -2.53
N LEU A 17 -10.11 -10.59 -1.50
CA LEU A 17 -8.73 -10.19 -1.24
C LEU A 17 -7.75 -10.71 -2.31
N THR A 18 -8.20 -11.55 -3.25
CA THR A 18 -7.35 -11.99 -4.37
C THR A 18 -7.17 -10.89 -5.43
N ARG A 19 -7.98 -9.83 -5.37
CA ARG A 19 -7.98 -8.74 -6.35
C ARG A 19 -7.38 -7.46 -5.74
N GLY A 20 -6.09 -7.25 -5.99
CA GLY A 20 -5.36 -6.07 -5.53
C GLY A 20 -3.94 -6.04 -6.05
N ARG A 21 -3.19 -5.00 -5.65
CA ARG A 21 -1.77 -4.83 -5.97
C ARG A 21 -0.98 -4.49 -4.71
N LEU A 22 0.30 -4.85 -4.69
CA LEU A 22 1.21 -4.46 -3.63
C LEU A 22 1.86 -3.12 -3.98
N LEU A 23 1.96 -2.24 -2.99
CA LEU A 23 2.59 -0.94 -3.07
C LEU A 23 3.79 -0.92 -2.11
N VAL A 24 4.87 -0.24 -2.53
CA VAL A 24 6.03 0.09 -1.71
C VAL A 24 5.96 1.57 -1.36
N TYR A 25 6.15 1.89 -0.08
CA TYR A 25 6.36 3.23 0.43
C TYR A 25 7.74 3.34 1.10
N TYR A 26 8.50 4.38 0.75
CA TYR A 26 9.82 4.69 1.30
C TYR A 26 9.72 5.89 2.26
N PRO A 27 9.58 5.66 3.59
CA PRO A 27 9.36 6.74 4.55
C PRO A 27 10.52 7.74 4.64
N ASP A 28 11.74 7.33 4.33
CA ASP A 28 12.92 8.21 4.41
C ASP A 28 13.12 9.06 3.13
N ALA A 29 12.24 8.92 2.13
CA ALA A 29 12.32 9.63 0.84
C ALA A 29 11.22 10.70 0.66
N GLU A 30 10.34 10.89 1.64
CA GLU A 30 9.15 11.75 1.53
C GLU A 30 9.44 13.25 1.70
N LEU A 31 8.55 14.10 1.14
CA LEU A 31 8.64 15.57 1.22
C LEU A 31 7.50 16.24 2.00
N SER A 32 6.47 15.49 2.40
CA SER A 32 5.28 15.97 3.11
C SER A 32 4.57 17.16 2.43
N ASP A 33 4.43 17.14 1.09
CA ASP A 33 3.83 18.24 0.33
C ASP A 33 2.30 18.16 0.20
N GLY A 34 1.70 17.01 0.53
CA GLY A 34 0.26 16.75 0.48
C GLY A 34 -0.32 16.54 -0.94
N ALA A 35 0.50 16.47 -1.98
CA ALA A 35 0.02 16.30 -3.35
C ALA A 35 -0.66 14.93 -3.55
N ALA A 36 -0.02 13.86 -3.09
CA ALA A 36 -0.59 12.51 -3.22
C ALA A 36 -1.85 12.30 -2.36
N GLU A 37 -1.93 12.95 -1.18
CA GLU A 37 -3.14 12.98 -0.35
C GLU A 37 -4.32 13.55 -1.14
N ALA A 38 -4.13 14.73 -1.73
CA ALA A 38 -5.16 15.45 -2.47
C ALA A 38 -5.66 14.64 -3.68
N GLU A 39 -4.75 14.13 -4.51
CA GLU A 39 -5.12 13.46 -5.77
C GLU A 39 -5.64 12.02 -5.58
N SER A 40 -5.19 11.35 -4.52
CA SER A 40 -5.73 10.03 -4.16
C SER A 40 -7.11 10.11 -3.50
N GLY A 41 -7.52 11.30 -3.05
CA GLY A 41 -8.77 11.48 -2.30
C GLY A 41 -8.66 10.97 -0.86
N GLY A 42 -7.48 11.15 -0.25
CA GLY A 42 -7.18 10.75 1.13
C GLY A 42 -6.86 9.27 1.30
N PHE A 43 -6.48 8.55 0.24
CA PHE A 43 -5.91 7.21 0.42
C PHE A 43 -4.53 7.30 1.07
N PHE A 44 -3.68 8.18 0.54
CA PHE A 44 -2.44 8.58 1.19
C PHE A 44 -2.71 9.69 2.19
N ASP A 45 -1.92 9.73 3.27
CA ASP A 45 -1.85 10.89 4.15
C ASP A 45 -0.86 11.95 3.62
N VAL A 46 -0.70 13.04 4.38
CA VAL A 46 0.21 14.14 4.04
C VAL A 46 1.66 13.71 3.84
N CYS A 47 2.10 12.60 4.44
CA CYS A 47 3.45 12.05 4.33
C CYS A 47 3.55 10.94 3.27
N ASN A 48 2.55 10.81 2.39
CA ASN A 48 2.40 9.74 1.40
C ASN A 48 2.21 8.34 2.00
N ALA A 49 2.01 8.19 3.31
CA ALA A 49 1.84 6.88 3.92
C ALA A 49 0.46 6.30 3.55
N PRO A 50 0.39 5.00 3.17
CA PRO A 50 -0.88 4.32 2.94
C PRO A 50 -1.59 4.04 4.27
N PRO A 51 -2.91 3.74 4.26
CA PRO A 51 -3.67 3.49 5.47
C PRO A 51 -3.11 2.30 6.26
N TRP A 52 -3.01 2.42 7.59
CA TRP A 52 -2.35 1.41 8.44
C TRP A 52 -2.99 0.01 8.39
N ASP A 53 -4.27 -0.06 8.04
CA ASP A 53 -5.02 -1.31 7.86
C ASP A 53 -4.69 -2.03 6.54
N THR A 54 -3.91 -1.40 5.65
CA THR A 54 -3.39 -2.00 4.42
C THR A 54 -1.98 -2.56 4.55
N TRP A 55 -1.29 -2.33 5.67
CA TRP A 55 0.11 -2.68 5.83
C TRP A 55 0.31 -4.19 5.93
N VAL A 56 1.31 -4.70 5.19
CA VAL A 56 1.63 -6.14 5.09
C VAL A 56 2.97 -6.45 5.76
N ALA A 57 4.00 -5.63 5.52
CA ALA A 57 5.34 -5.84 6.05
C ALA A 57 6.14 -4.52 6.11
N MET A 58 7.07 -4.45 7.07
CA MET A 58 8.18 -3.51 7.03
C MET A 58 9.43 -4.29 6.65
N VAL A 59 10.15 -3.86 5.62
CA VAL A 59 11.31 -4.55 5.05
C VAL A 59 12.50 -3.61 5.05
N THR A 60 13.65 -4.13 5.47
CA THR A 60 14.93 -3.43 5.39
C THR A 60 15.74 -4.03 4.24
N ASP A 61 15.91 -3.28 3.14
CA ASP A 61 16.72 -3.68 1.99
C ASP A 61 18.14 -3.13 2.13
N LEU A 62 19.06 -3.99 2.57
CA LEU A 62 20.45 -3.61 2.83
C LEU A 62 21.25 -3.26 1.56
N GLU A 63 20.75 -3.65 0.38
CA GLU A 63 21.38 -3.34 -0.91
C GLU A 63 20.85 -2.04 -1.52
N ALA A 64 19.72 -1.53 -1.01
CA ALA A 64 19.14 -0.27 -1.46
C ALA A 64 19.92 0.97 -0.94
N PRO A 65 19.79 2.12 -1.62
CA PRO A 65 20.22 3.41 -1.09
C PRO A 65 19.60 3.69 0.28
N GLU A 66 20.27 4.50 1.11
CA GLU A 66 19.84 4.76 2.50
C GLU A 66 18.38 5.25 2.59
N TYR A 67 17.96 6.14 1.69
CA TYR A 67 16.60 6.70 1.65
C TYR A 67 15.52 5.72 1.14
N GLN A 68 15.90 4.56 0.62
CA GLN A 68 14.99 3.49 0.16
C GLN A 68 15.19 2.19 0.97
N ARG A 69 16.01 2.22 2.02
CA ARG A 69 16.37 1.04 2.80
C ARG A 69 15.18 0.52 3.57
N GLU A 70 14.51 1.39 4.31
CA GLU A 70 13.27 1.02 5.00
C GLU A 70 12.10 1.12 4.01
N GLN A 71 11.32 0.05 3.93
CA GLN A 71 10.26 -0.11 2.94
C GLN A 71 9.01 -0.62 3.63
N LEU A 72 7.93 0.15 3.55
CA LEU A 72 6.62 -0.30 3.96
C LEU A 72 5.90 -0.92 2.76
N ILE A 73 5.53 -2.20 2.89
CA ILE A 73 4.72 -2.91 1.92
C ILE A 73 3.27 -2.84 2.34
N SER A 74 2.39 -2.40 1.43
CA SER A 74 0.95 -2.35 1.64
C SER A 74 0.19 -3.08 0.53
N TRP A 75 -0.99 -3.60 0.85
CA TRP A 75 -1.90 -4.22 -0.10
C TRP A 75 -3.04 -3.25 -0.45
N VAL A 76 -3.16 -2.92 -1.73
CA VAL A 76 -4.18 -2.02 -2.28
C VAL A 76 -5.29 -2.86 -2.91
N PRO A 77 -6.51 -2.84 -2.36
CA PRO A 77 -7.68 -3.45 -3.02
C PRO A 77 -7.90 -2.88 -4.42
N ASP A 78 -8.38 -3.69 -5.36
CA ASP A 78 -8.56 -3.26 -6.75
C ASP A 78 -9.42 -2.00 -6.93
N VAL A 79 -10.42 -1.80 -6.07
CA VAL A 79 -11.29 -0.61 -6.04
C VAL A 79 -10.51 0.70 -5.80
N PHE A 80 -9.38 0.63 -5.11
CA PHE A 80 -8.56 1.81 -4.77
C PHE A 80 -7.39 2.02 -5.74
N ILE A 81 -7.10 1.07 -6.64
CA ILE A 81 -5.99 1.22 -7.61
C ILE A 81 -6.08 2.54 -8.39
N PRO A 82 -7.24 2.97 -8.92
CA PRO A 82 -7.32 4.25 -9.64
C PRO A 82 -7.04 5.46 -8.76
N HIS A 83 -7.32 5.39 -7.46
CA HIS A 83 -7.04 6.45 -6.48
C HIS A 83 -5.55 6.50 -6.16
N VAL A 84 -4.97 5.34 -5.89
CA VAL A 84 -3.52 5.19 -5.63
C VAL A 84 -2.70 5.64 -6.83
N GLN A 85 -3.07 5.24 -8.05
CA GLN A 85 -2.34 5.64 -9.25
C GLN A 85 -2.28 7.15 -9.42
N ARG A 86 -3.39 7.88 -9.18
CA ARG A 86 -3.37 9.36 -9.24
C ARG A 86 -2.42 9.98 -8.23
N GLY A 87 -2.32 9.40 -7.04
CA GLY A 87 -1.35 9.83 -6.03
C GLY A 87 0.10 9.59 -6.47
N ILE A 88 0.39 8.41 -7.03
CA ILE A 88 1.71 8.07 -7.60
C ILE A 88 2.07 9.03 -8.75
N ASP A 89 1.12 9.31 -9.65
CA ASP A 89 1.34 10.15 -10.84
C ASP A 89 1.76 11.60 -10.50
N VAL A 90 1.48 12.06 -9.27
CA VAL A 90 1.83 13.41 -8.79
C VAL A 90 2.91 13.41 -7.70
N ASN A 91 3.57 12.28 -7.44
CA ASN A 91 4.61 12.15 -6.42
C ASN A 91 6.02 12.27 -7.04
N PRO A 92 6.61 13.48 -7.13
CA PRO A 92 7.88 13.69 -7.82
C PRO A 92 9.10 13.06 -7.12
N GLU A 93 9.02 12.79 -5.82
CA GLU A 93 10.07 12.12 -5.05
C GLU A 93 10.08 10.59 -5.22
N GLU A 94 9.07 10.04 -5.90
CA GLU A 94 8.93 8.60 -6.17
C GLU A 94 9.02 7.74 -4.88
N CYS A 95 8.52 8.29 -3.76
CA CYS A 95 8.52 7.60 -2.47
C CYS A 95 7.36 6.58 -2.35
N ILE A 96 6.43 6.56 -3.30
CA ILE A 96 5.34 5.58 -3.43
C ILE A 96 5.33 4.96 -4.83
N VAL A 97 5.53 3.63 -4.92
CA VAL A 97 5.60 2.92 -6.21
C VAL A 97 4.92 1.55 -6.13
N TRP A 98 4.42 1.05 -7.26
CA TRP A 98 3.94 -0.33 -7.32
C TRP A 98 5.10 -1.32 -7.12
N LEU A 99 4.89 -2.36 -6.31
CA LEU A 99 5.95 -3.32 -5.99
C LEU A 99 6.51 -4.02 -7.24
N ASP A 100 5.63 -4.38 -8.19
CA ASP A 100 5.99 -5.03 -9.45
C ASP A 100 6.66 -4.10 -10.48
N GLU A 101 6.69 -2.80 -10.20
CA GLU A 101 7.39 -1.78 -10.98
C GLU A 101 8.65 -1.27 -10.26
N SER A 102 8.93 -1.79 -9.06
CA SER A 102 10.10 -1.45 -8.24
C SER A 102 11.26 -2.44 -8.45
N ASN A 103 12.48 -2.00 -8.14
CA ASN A 103 13.68 -2.84 -8.16
C ASN A 103 14.07 -3.36 -6.76
N THR A 104 13.14 -3.36 -5.81
CA THR A 104 13.41 -3.78 -4.43
C THR A 104 13.76 -5.27 -4.35
N GLY A 105 14.61 -5.65 -3.39
CA GLY A 105 14.87 -7.07 -3.10
C GLY A 105 13.58 -7.84 -2.78
N PHE A 106 12.60 -7.18 -2.15
CA PHE A 106 11.30 -7.78 -1.85
C PHE A 106 10.48 -8.09 -3.11
N ALA A 107 10.47 -7.18 -4.10
CA ALA A 107 9.79 -7.42 -5.38
C ALA A 107 10.34 -8.67 -6.07
N ARG A 108 11.66 -8.85 -6.05
CA ARG A 108 12.32 -10.04 -6.58
C ARG A 108 11.90 -11.31 -5.86
N LEU A 109 11.86 -11.30 -4.52
CA LEU A 109 11.42 -12.46 -3.73
C LEU A 109 9.97 -12.86 -4.05
N VAL A 110 9.07 -11.89 -4.18
CA VAL A 110 7.66 -12.13 -4.55
C VAL A 110 7.55 -12.70 -5.96
N ALA A 111 8.33 -12.18 -6.92
CA ALA A 111 8.36 -12.69 -8.28
C ALA A 111 8.88 -14.14 -8.36
N GLU A 112 9.95 -14.44 -7.62
CA GLU A 112 10.52 -15.79 -7.52
C GLU A 112 9.54 -16.78 -6.89
N ASP A 113 8.82 -16.36 -5.83
CA ASP A 113 7.78 -17.18 -5.21
C ASP A 113 6.66 -17.55 -6.18
N ARG A 114 6.15 -16.57 -6.94
CA ARG A 114 5.11 -16.76 -7.95
C ARG A 114 5.54 -17.67 -9.10
N ALA A 115 6.83 -17.74 -9.40
CA ALA A 115 7.39 -18.57 -10.46
C ALA A 115 7.63 -20.03 -10.04
N ARG A 116 7.54 -20.36 -8.74
CA ARG A 116 7.73 -21.75 -8.27
C ARG A 116 6.51 -22.61 -8.67
N PRO A 117 6.72 -23.77 -9.32
CA PRO A 117 5.63 -24.73 -9.52
C PRO A 117 5.18 -25.29 -8.16
N GLY A 118 3.87 -25.32 -7.94
CA GLY A 118 3.22 -25.87 -6.75
C GLY A 118 3.13 -27.39 -6.73
#